data_AF-A0A8T6U2G5-F1
#
_entry.id   AF-A0A8T6U2G5-F1
#
_cell.length_a   1.000
_cell.length_b   1.000
_cell.length_c   1.000
_cell.angle_alpha   90.00
_cell.angle_beta   90.00
_cell.angle_gamma   90.00
#
_symmetry.space_group_name_H-M   'P 1'
#
loop_
_entity.id
_entity.type
_entity.pdbx_description
1 polymer ?
#
loop_
_entity_poly.entity_id
_entity_poly.type
_entity_poly.pdbx_seq_one_letter_code
_entity_poly.pdbx_strand_id
1 'polypeptide(L)'
;MKGLNNGSLAYIDRNYTYSNVPAFLTNQTTYIKTANNDKHSQGDQFLSFEVNQAVTVYVCHDDRYLTKPNWLLNFSNSGQSLSIGNEQFSIFENFFPSGLIVLGGNEHPSESENNNMYTVIIKPGSSSNPPPNTPAGLRVLK
;
A
#
# COMPACT_ATOMS: atom_id res chain seq x y z
N MET A 1 -1.55 -6.98 21.73
CA MET A 1 -2.13 -7.28 20.40
C MET A 1 -1.04 -6.97 19.37
N LYS A 2 -0.66 -7.91 18.50
CA LYS A 2 0.34 -7.69 17.44
C LYS A 2 -0.41 -7.36 16.15
N GLY A 3 -0.28 -6.14 15.64
CA GLY A 3 -0.93 -5.68 14.40
C GLY A 3 -1.06 -4.16 14.35
N LEU A 4 -1.49 -3.62 13.21
CA LEU A 4 -1.73 -2.18 13.05
C LEU A 4 -2.89 -1.72 13.95
N ASN A 5 -2.63 -0.72 14.80
CA ASN A 5 -3.61 -0.10 15.68
C ASN A 5 -3.26 1.39 15.88
N ASN A 6 -4.23 2.18 16.35
CA ASN A 6 -3.93 3.52 16.87
C ASN A 6 -2.81 3.44 17.93
N GLY A 7 -1.84 4.35 17.85
CA GLY A 7 -0.64 4.35 18.69
C GLY A 7 0.50 3.45 18.21
N SER A 8 0.31 2.64 17.16
CA SER A 8 1.40 1.84 16.57
C SER A 8 2.42 2.75 15.86
N LEU A 9 3.71 2.42 15.92
CA LEU A 9 4.75 3.17 15.22
C LEU A 9 4.67 2.96 13.70
N ALA A 10 4.71 4.06 12.94
CA ALA A 10 4.67 4.01 11.48
C ALA A 10 6.04 3.73 10.84
N TYR A 11 7.12 4.23 11.44
CA TYR A 11 8.46 4.20 10.86
C TYR A 11 9.47 3.52 11.78
N ILE A 12 10.57 3.03 11.19
CA ILE A 12 11.69 2.46 11.97
C ILE A 12 12.61 3.53 12.55
N ASP A 13 12.59 4.75 12.01
CA ASP A 13 13.51 5.85 12.31
C ASP A 13 12.79 7.12 12.80
N ARG A 14 11.49 7.04 13.11
CA ARG A 14 10.68 8.11 13.71
C ARG A 14 9.71 7.56 14.73
N ASN A 15 9.38 8.38 15.72
CA ASN A 15 8.40 8.06 16.77
C ASN A 15 6.96 8.45 16.39
N TYR A 16 6.67 8.64 15.10
CA TYR A 16 5.31 8.95 14.65
C TYR A 16 4.43 7.71 14.73
N THR A 17 3.21 7.92 15.22
CA THR A 17 2.25 6.85 15.44
C THR A 17 1.03 7.02 14.54
N TYR A 18 0.41 5.90 14.19
CA TYR A 18 -0.89 5.89 13.53
C TYR A 18 -1.99 6.41 14.46
N SER A 19 -2.93 7.15 13.89
CA SER A 19 -4.20 7.53 14.50
C SER A 19 -5.30 7.50 13.42
N ASN A 20 -6.57 7.50 13.86
CA ASN A 20 -7.73 7.41 12.96
C ASN A 20 -7.68 6.22 12.00
N VAL A 21 -7.06 5.09 12.41
CA VAL A 21 -6.97 3.90 11.55
C VAL A 21 -8.36 3.36 11.27
N PRO A 22 -8.79 3.27 9.98
CA PRO A 22 -10.08 2.71 9.63
C PRO A 22 -10.27 1.31 10.17
N ALA A 23 -11.49 0.98 10.62
CA ALA A 23 -11.79 -0.29 11.26
C ALA A 23 -11.38 -1.50 10.39
N PHE A 24 -11.52 -1.39 9.06
CA PHE A 24 -11.13 -2.44 8.12
C PHE A 24 -9.62 -2.72 8.09
N LEU A 25 -8.77 -1.84 8.62
CA LEU A 25 -7.30 -2.03 8.71
C LEU A 25 -6.82 -2.39 10.11
N THR A 26 -7.67 -2.22 11.14
CA THR A 26 -7.34 -2.58 12.52
C THR A 26 -7.45 -4.08 12.75
N ASN A 27 -6.63 -4.59 13.68
CA ASN A 27 -6.62 -5.98 14.15
C ASN A 27 -6.32 -7.02 13.04
N GLN A 28 -5.34 -7.89 13.30
CA GLN A 28 -4.96 -9.01 12.40
C GLN A 28 -4.32 -8.60 11.06
N THR A 29 -3.70 -7.42 10.99
CA THR A 29 -2.98 -6.95 9.80
C THR A 29 -1.48 -6.88 10.06
N THR A 30 -0.69 -7.33 9.07
CA THR A 30 0.74 -7.11 9.04
C THR A 30 0.99 -5.79 8.32
N TYR A 31 1.91 -4.98 8.83
CA TYR A 31 2.31 -3.75 8.17
C TYR A 31 3.83 -3.63 8.16
N ILE A 32 4.34 -3.00 7.12
CA ILE A 32 5.76 -2.72 6.96
C ILE A 32 5.99 -1.31 7.49
N LYS A 33 6.87 -1.23 8.49
CA LYS A 33 7.43 0.05 8.92
C LYS A 33 8.55 0.44 7.95
N THR A 34 8.33 1.46 7.16
CA THR A 34 9.37 2.04 6.29
C THR A 34 10.32 2.92 7.11
N ALA A 35 11.45 3.33 6.53
CA ALA A 35 12.25 4.42 7.07
C ALA A 35 11.75 5.74 6.49
N ASN A 36 11.42 6.71 7.32
CA ASN A 36 11.01 8.04 6.87
C ASN A 36 12.16 8.81 6.19
N ASN A 37 13.40 8.40 6.43
CA ASN A 37 14.55 8.91 5.68
C ASN A 37 14.52 8.55 4.18
N ASP A 38 13.81 7.48 3.79
CA ASP A 38 13.71 7.05 2.38
C ASP A 38 12.60 7.79 1.60
N LYS A 39 12.01 8.85 2.16
CA LYS A 39 10.93 9.64 1.54
C LYS A 39 11.27 10.21 0.14
N HIS A 40 12.55 10.39 -0.17
CA HIS A 40 13.04 10.83 -1.48
C HIS A 40 13.39 9.67 -2.42
N SER A 41 12.97 8.44 -2.09
CA SER A 41 13.13 7.29 -2.97
C SER A 41 12.36 7.49 -4.27
N GLN A 42 12.96 7.05 -5.37
CA GLN A 42 12.42 7.17 -6.73
C GLN A 42 12.60 5.84 -7.50
N GLY A 43 11.97 5.74 -8.66
CA GLY A 43 12.04 4.58 -9.55
C GLY A 43 11.03 3.49 -9.21
N ASP A 44 10.95 2.48 -10.06
CA ASP A 44 9.89 1.46 -10.00
C ASP A 44 10.21 0.28 -9.06
N GLN A 45 11.43 0.22 -8.54
CA GLN A 45 11.92 -0.88 -7.71
C GLN A 45 12.62 -0.34 -6.47
N PHE A 46 11.86 -0.16 -5.39
CA PHE A 46 12.39 0.37 -4.13
C PHE A 46 12.17 -0.61 -2.97
N LEU A 47 10.91 -1.02 -2.74
CA LEU A 47 10.56 -1.94 -1.67
C LEU A 47 10.03 -3.25 -2.27
N SER A 48 10.55 -4.39 -1.82
CA SER A 48 10.02 -5.70 -2.24
C SER A 48 9.82 -6.65 -1.08
N PHE A 49 8.84 -7.53 -1.21
CA PHE A 49 8.53 -8.58 -0.23
C PHE A 49 7.79 -9.73 -0.90
N GLU A 50 7.91 -10.92 -0.32
CA GLU A 50 7.20 -12.11 -0.80
C GLU A 50 5.97 -12.39 0.06
N VAL A 51 4.89 -12.81 -0.61
CA VAL A 51 3.67 -13.30 0.04
C VAL A 51 3.38 -14.73 -0.42
N ASN A 52 3.00 -15.59 0.51
CA ASN A 52 2.73 -17.01 0.24
C ASN A 52 1.26 -17.31 -0.07
N GLN A 53 0.42 -16.28 -0.11
CA GLN A 53 -1.00 -16.36 -0.46
C GLN A 53 -1.42 -15.06 -1.14
N ALA A 54 -2.61 -15.04 -1.74
CA ALA A 54 -3.17 -13.82 -2.29
C ALA A 54 -3.42 -12.77 -1.18
N VAL A 55 -3.11 -11.51 -1.48
CA VAL A 55 -3.21 -10.39 -0.53
C VAL A 55 -3.82 -9.16 -1.18
N THR A 56 -4.43 -8.31 -0.36
CA THR A 56 -4.60 -6.90 -0.72
C THR A 56 -3.49 -6.10 -0.04
N VAL A 57 -2.76 -5.33 -0.84
CA VAL A 57 -1.75 -4.38 -0.38
C VAL A 57 -2.37 -3.00 -0.34
N TYR A 58 -2.25 -2.35 0.81
CA TYR A 58 -2.66 -0.98 1.03
C TYR A 58 -1.41 -0.11 1.19
N VAL A 59 -1.35 0.97 0.42
CA VAL A 59 -0.30 1.99 0.52
C VAL A 59 -0.92 3.25 1.08
N CYS A 60 -0.42 3.71 2.23
CA CYS A 60 -0.81 4.96 2.84
C CYS A 60 0.18 6.03 2.39
N HIS A 61 -0.25 6.99 1.58
CA HIS A 61 0.61 8.01 1.00
C HIS A 61 0.27 9.40 1.55
N ASP A 62 1.29 10.17 1.94
CA ASP A 62 1.11 11.51 2.52
C ASP A 62 0.38 12.42 1.52
N ASP A 63 -0.67 13.08 2.00
CA ASP A 63 -1.56 13.88 1.16
C ASP A 63 -0.93 15.22 0.74
N ARG A 64 0.16 15.63 1.39
CA ARG A 64 0.87 16.87 1.06
C ARG A 64 1.73 16.74 -0.21
N TYR A 65 2.01 15.53 -0.69
CA TYR A 65 2.55 15.33 -2.03
C TYR A 65 1.49 15.67 -3.08
N LEU A 66 1.78 16.67 -3.91
CA LEU A 66 0.88 17.18 -4.94
C LEU A 66 0.79 16.20 -6.12
N THR A 67 1.91 15.56 -6.45
CA THR A 67 1.99 14.54 -7.51
C THR A 67 2.30 13.19 -6.90
N LYS A 68 1.45 12.20 -7.16
CA LYS A 68 1.67 10.81 -6.71
C LYS A 68 2.68 10.11 -7.61
N PRO A 69 3.51 9.18 -7.09
CA PRO A 69 4.43 8.43 -7.92
C PRO A 69 3.68 7.55 -8.93
N ASN A 70 4.22 7.41 -10.14
CA ASN A 70 3.50 6.79 -11.28
C ASN A 70 3.02 5.36 -10.99
N TRP A 71 3.79 4.57 -10.25
CA TRP A 71 3.41 3.20 -9.90
C TRP A 71 2.15 3.13 -9.03
N LEU A 72 1.90 4.18 -8.21
CA LEU A 72 0.73 4.25 -7.33
C LEU A 72 -0.57 4.48 -8.12
N LEU A 73 -0.49 4.93 -9.37
CA LEU A 73 -1.64 5.04 -10.27
C LEU A 73 -2.23 3.68 -10.65
N ASN A 74 -1.47 2.59 -10.46
CA ASN A 74 -1.98 1.21 -10.61
C ASN A 74 -2.78 0.72 -9.39
N PHE A 75 -2.86 1.54 -8.33
CA PHE A 75 -3.67 1.26 -7.15
C PHE A 75 -4.96 2.05 -7.22
N SER A 76 -6.04 1.45 -6.73
CA SER A 76 -7.33 2.13 -6.58
C SER A 76 -7.29 2.99 -5.32
N ASN A 77 -7.71 4.25 -5.40
CA ASN A 77 -7.96 5.04 -4.20
C ASN A 77 -9.19 4.48 -3.46
N SER A 78 -9.03 4.08 -2.21
CA SER A 78 -10.11 3.50 -1.39
C SER A 78 -11.16 4.53 -0.93
N GLY A 79 -10.87 5.83 -1.08
CA GLY A 79 -11.66 6.91 -0.52
C GLY A 79 -11.58 7.02 1.01
N GLN A 80 -10.65 6.29 1.63
CA GLN A 80 -10.39 6.29 3.06
C GLN A 80 -9.01 6.88 3.35
N SER A 81 -8.83 7.36 4.57
CA SER A 81 -7.55 7.89 5.04
C SER A 81 -7.26 7.44 6.47
N LEU A 82 -6.01 7.59 6.86
CA LEU A 82 -5.57 7.53 8.25
C LEU A 82 -4.67 8.74 8.55
N SER A 83 -4.19 8.82 9.78
CA SER A 83 -3.23 9.84 10.20
C SER A 83 -1.95 9.20 10.73
N ILE A 84 -0.79 9.80 10.42
CA ILE A 84 0.50 9.44 11.00
C ILE A 84 1.14 10.70 11.57
N GLY A 85 1.32 10.74 12.89
CA GLY A 85 1.63 12.00 13.57
C GLY A 85 0.47 12.99 13.41
N ASN A 86 0.74 14.15 12.82
CA ASN A 86 -0.25 15.20 12.56
C ASN A 86 -0.74 15.23 11.10
N GLU A 87 -0.28 14.29 10.26
CA GLU A 87 -0.45 14.36 8.81
C GLU A 87 -1.43 13.30 8.31
N GLN A 88 -2.21 13.66 7.30
CA GLN A 88 -3.21 12.80 6.67
C GLN A 88 -2.57 11.99 5.53
N PHE A 89 -2.96 10.72 5.42
CA PHE A 89 -2.51 9.83 4.35
C PHE A 89 -3.73 9.17 3.70
N SER A 90 -3.89 9.38 2.40
CA SER A 90 -4.83 8.64 1.57
C SER A 90 -4.41 7.18 1.44
N ILE A 91 -5.40 6.28 1.49
CA ILE A 91 -5.18 4.84 1.39
C ILE A 91 -5.49 4.37 -0.03
N PHE A 92 -4.48 3.82 -0.69
CA PHE A 92 -4.57 3.21 -2.01
C PHE A 92 -4.46 1.69 -1.89
N GLU A 93 -5.23 0.93 -2.66
CA GLU A 93 -5.27 -0.53 -2.57
C GLU A 93 -5.10 -1.23 -3.92
N ASN A 94 -4.44 -2.38 -3.90
CA ASN A 94 -4.35 -3.28 -5.05
C ASN A 94 -4.24 -4.74 -4.60
N PHE A 95 -4.76 -5.65 -5.42
CA PHE A 95 -4.75 -7.08 -5.18
C PHE A 95 -3.53 -7.73 -5.84
N PHE A 96 -2.87 -8.63 -5.11
CA PHE A 96 -1.74 -9.39 -5.61
C PHE A 96 -1.94 -10.89 -5.35
N PRO A 97 -1.62 -11.76 -6.32
CA PRO A 97 -1.49 -13.19 -6.07
C PRO A 97 -0.29 -13.49 -5.15
N SER A 98 -0.13 -14.75 -4.74
CA SER A 98 1.10 -15.16 -4.06
C SER A 98 2.32 -14.96 -4.96
N GLY A 99 3.44 -14.54 -4.38
CA GLY A 99 4.68 -14.28 -5.10
C GLY A 99 5.40 -13.02 -4.61
N LEU A 100 6.35 -12.56 -5.41
CA LEU A 100 7.11 -11.34 -5.17
C LEU A 100 6.25 -10.12 -5.52
N ILE A 101 6.15 -9.18 -4.58
CA ILE A 101 5.55 -7.87 -4.77
C ILE A 101 6.67 -6.83 -4.73
N VAL A 102 6.66 -5.92 -5.70
CA VAL A 102 7.61 -4.81 -5.79
C VAL A 102 6.83 -3.50 -5.85
N LEU A 103 7.20 -2.56 -4.99
CA LEU A 103 6.66 -1.20 -4.94
C LEU A 103 7.78 -0.21 -5.32
N GLY A 104 7.40 0.86 -6.01
CA GLY A 104 8.33 1.92 -6.39
C GLY A 104 8.59 2.91 -5.27
N GLY A 105 9.48 3.85 -5.55
CA GLY A 105 9.85 4.94 -4.63
C GLY A 105 8.70 5.90 -4.34
N ASN A 106 8.80 6.60 -3.23
CA ASN A 106 7.75 7.48 -2.72
C ASN A 106 7.57 8.77 -3.52
N GLU A 107 8.66 9.34 -4.04
CA GLU A 107 8.63 10.65 -4.67
C GLU A 107 8.43 10.53 -6.19
N HIS A 108 7.49 11.29 -6.74
CA HIS A 108 7.39 11.46 -8.18
C HIS A 108 8.60 12.28 -8.69
N PRO A 109 9.20 12.01 -9.86
CA PRO A 109 10.39 12.72 -10.33
C PRO A 109 10.24 14.25 -10.49
N SER A 110 9.02 14.74 -10.66
CA SER A 110 8.71 16.18 -10.75
C SER A 110 8.25 16.80 -9.43
N GLU A 111 8.23 16.03 -8.36
CA GLU A 111 7.88 16.48 -7.02
C GLU A 111 9.14 16.97 -6.32
N SER A 112 8.99 17.96 -5.45
CA SER A 112 10.09 18.53 -4.66
C SER A 112 9.77 18.67 -3.17
N GLU A 113 8.57 18.21 -2.78
CA GLU A 113 8.10 18.30 -1.42
C GLU A 113 8.82 17.31 -0.50
N ASN A 114 9.09 17.76 0.72
CA ASN A 114 9.79 16.98 1.73
C ASN A 114 8.80 16.44 2.77
N ASN A 115 7.94 15.52 2.34
CA ASN A 115 6.88 14.94 3.16
C ASN A 115 7.23 13.52 3.61
N ASN A 116 6.34 12.87 4.35
CA ASN A 116 6.67 11.57 4.92
C ASN A 116 6.69 10.45 3.89
N MET A 117 7.51 9.43 4.15
CA MET A 117 7.53 8.18 3.40
C MET A 117 6.16 7.45 3.50
N TYR A 118 5.73 6.78 2.43
CA TYR A 118 4.54 5.92 2.52
C TYR A 118 4.74 4.76 3.52
N THR A 119 3.63 4.19 3.99
CA THR A 119 3.64 2.93 4.74
C THR A 119 2.78 1.87 4.03
N VAL A 120 3.05 0.59 4.31
CA VAL A 120 2.40 -0.52 3.63
C VAL A 120 1.68 -1.41 4.62
N ILE A 121 0.41 -1.72 4.36
CA ILE A 121 -0.40 -2.64 5.15
C ILE A 121 -0.83 -3.79 4.24
N ILE A 122 -0.77 -5.02 4.75
CA ILE A 122 -1.02 -6.23 3.98
C ILE A 122 -2.12 -7.01 4.69
N LYS A 123 -3.17 -7.35 3.94
CA LYS A 123 -4.26 -8.21 4.39
C LYS A 123 -4.38 -9.45 3.51
N PRO A 124 -4.77 -10.61 4.07
CA PRO A 124 -5.22 -11.73 3.25
C PRO A 124 -6.30 -11.25 2.27
N GLY A 125 -6.09 -11.54 1.00
CA GLY A 125 -7.04 -11.19 -0.05
C GLY A 125 -8.17 -12.20 -0.05
N SER A 126 -9.41 -11.76 0.20
CA SER A 126 -10.57 -12.58 -0.12
C SER A 126 -10.76 -12.53 -1.63
N SER A 127 -10.62 -13.66 -2.32
CA SER A 127 -10.91 -13.75 -3.76
C SER A 127 -12.40 -13.46 -4.01
N SER A 128 -12.76 -12.21 -4.31
CA SER A 128 -14.11 -11.86 -4.78
C SER A 128 -14.17 -11.58 -6.28
N ASN A 129 -13.08 -11.77 -7.03
CA ASN A 129 -13.16 -11.72 -8.48
C ASN A 129 -13.55 -13.11 -9.01
N PRO A 130 -14.64 -13.25 -9.82
CA PRO A 130 -14.83 -14.47 -10.58
C PRO A 130 -13.59 -14.69 -11.48
N PRO A 131 -13.24 -15.94 -11.82
CA PRO A 131 -12.16 -16.18 -12.79
C PRO A 131 -12.38 -15.30 -14.02
N PRO A 132 -11.31 -14.79 -14.67
CA PRO A 132 -11.45 -14.04 -15.91
C PRO A 132 -12.37 -14.84 -16.82
N ASN A 133 -13.45 -14.22 -17.31
CA ASN A 133 -14.38 -14.88 -18.22
C ASN A 133 -13.55 -15.58 -19.30
N THR A 134 -13.49 -16.91 -19.25
CA THR A 134 -13.02 -17.70 -20.39
C THR A 134 -13.75 -17.13 -21.60
N PRO A 135 -13.07 -16.69 -22.68
CA PRO A 135 -13.77 -16.28 -23.87
C PRO A 135 -14.75 -17.39 -24.26
N ALA A 136 -16.05 -17.09 -24.21
CA ALA A 136 -17.09 -18.01 -24.60
C ALA A 136 -16.97 -18.20 -26.12
N GLY A 137 -16.10 -19.12 -26.55
CA GLY A 137 -15.79 -19.23 -27.97
C GLY A 137 -14.82 -20.32 -28.43
N LEU A 138 -14.25 -21.16 -27.56
CA LEU A 138 -13.43 -22.27 -28.06
C LEU A 138 -14.29 -23.52 -28.32
N ARG A 139 -14.84 -23.61 -29.54
CA ARG A 139 -15.34 -24.88 -30.08
C ARG A 139 -14.14 -25.67 -30.59
N VAL A 140 -13.81 -26.76 -29.92
CA VAL A 140 -12.96 -27.81 -30.51
C VAL A 140 -13.81 -28.51 -31.58
N LEU A 141 -13.49 -28.30 -32.85
CA LEU A 141 -14.03 -29.14 -33.92
C LEU A 141 -13.31 -30.50 -33.84
N LYS A 142 -14.10 -31.57 -33.85
CA LYS A 142 -13.62 -32.96 -33.94
C LYS A 142 -12.94 -33.21 -35.27
#